data_AF-A0A7S2N0M7-F1
#
_entry.id   AF-A0A7S2N0M7-F1
#
_cell.length_a   1.000
_cell.length_b   1.000
_cell.length_c   1.000
_cell.angle_alpha   90.00
_cell.angle_beta   90.00
_cell.angle_gamma   90.00
#
_symmetry.space_group_name_H-M   'P 1'
#
loop_
_entity.id
_entity.type
_entity.pdbx_description
1 polymer ?
#
loop_
_entity_poly.entity_id
_entity_poly.type
_entity_poly.pdbx_seq_one_letter_code
_entity_poly.pdbx_strand_id
1 'polypeptide(L)'
;LKAVAQVSSRPRRAGAMNHLVGLKLDWSSHDPLSGLATDEDREVFRAFKAEYLALGGNAAAEEPAHVVASDSLPPSGWRPLDDTTLLRFLFADRRDGKFQPTKSLDRLTKALAWRLRIRLDDMHMKEPEGNSQYQRLRVRPWFGHDHEGRPVQFERVGKFMAGGEAKRYSLEEWVRFYAWDQESVLNQMRAASSRIGRPVPRYVFCCDAGGVGFSQYREVAFNSVPLITNLAKEVESHFPEIVGTIIIFNAGVVVA
;
A
#
# COMPACT_ATOMS: atom_id res chain seq x y z
N LEU A 1 -54.74 11.37 18.20
CA LEU A 1 -53.32 11.79 18.10
C LEU A 1 -52.43 10.56 18.35
N LYS A 2 -52.07 9.82 17.30
CA LYS A 2 -51.11 8.70 17.38
C LYS A 2 -49.80 9.17 16.75
N ALA A 3 -48.74 9.20 17.55
CA ALA A 3 -47.39 9.52 17.10
C ALA A 3 -46.84 8.38 16.25
N VAL A 4 -46.46 8.68 15.01
CA VAL A 4 -45.70 7.78 14.13
C VAL A 4 -44.22 8.04 14.40
N ALA A 5 -43.54 7.01 14.91
CA ALA A 5 -42.09 7.03 15.08
C ALA A 5 -41.41 7.09 13.70
N GLN A 6 -40.71 8.18 13.43
CA GLN A 6 -39.78 8.27 12.31
C GLN A 6 -38.59 7.34 12.58
N VAL A 7 -38.56 6.22 11.88
CA VAL A 7 -37.35 5.41 11.71
C VAL A 7 -36.38 6.24 10.88
N SER A 8 -35.42 6.88 11.55
CA SER A 8 -34.26 7.51 10.92
C SER A 8 -33.36 6.41 10.36
N SER A 9 -33.58 6.04 9.10
CA SER A 9 -32.65 5.21 8.35
C SER A 9 -31.40 6.05 8.06
N ARG A 10 -30.40 5.97 8.94
CA ARG A 10 -29.04 6.43 8.60
C ARG A 10 -28.62 5.73 7.30
N PRO A 11 -28.11 6.46 6.28
CA PRO A 11 -27.54 5.81 5.12
C PRO A 11 -26.37 4.93 5.59
N ARG A 12 -26.36 3.66 5.17
CA ARG A 12 -25.21 2.77 5.36
C ARG A 12 -24.02 3.48 4.74
N ARG A 13 -23.06 3.91 5.56
CA ARG A 13 -21.76 4.39 5.09
C ARG A 13 -21.21 3.30 4.17
N ALA A 14 -20.94 3.62 2.91
CA ALA A 14 -20.11 2.77 2.07
C ALA A 14 -18.79 2.60 2.84
N GLY A 15 -18.55 1.40 3.37
CA GLY A 15 -17.35 1.14 4.18
C GLY A 15 -16.12 1.35 3.31
N ALA A 16 -15.16 2.14 3.79
CA ALA A 16 -13.94 2.38 3.03
C ALA A 16 -13.03 1.13 3.14
N MET A 17 -12.55 0.66 1.98
CA MET A 17 -11.87 -0.63 1.82
C MET A 17 -10.38 -0.56 2.20
N ASN A 18 -9.94 -1.27 3.23
CA ASN A 18 -8.56 -1.19 3.76
C ASN A 18 -7.59 -2.15 3.05
N HIS A 19 -6.40 -1.71 2.57
CA HIS A 19 -5.34 -2.46 1.83
C HIS A 19 -4.81 -3.81 2.39
N LEU A 20 -5.00 -4.15 3.69
CA LEU A 20 -4.60 -5.44 4.26
C LEU A 20 -5.70 -6.52 4.18
N VAL A 21 -6.68 -6.36 3.29
CA VAL A 21 -7.83 -7.26 3.28
C VAL A 21 -8.20 -7.82 1.91
N GLY A 22 -8.53 -9.12 1.93
CA GLY A 22 -9.25 -9.94 0.95
C GLY A 22 -9.69 -9.25 -0.33
N LEU A 23 -9.30 -9.78 -1.48
CA LEU A 23 -10.08 -9.58 -2.70
C LEU A 23 -11.31 -10.49 -2.67
N LYS A 24 -12.52 -9.94 -2.87
CA LYS A 24 -13.73 -10.75 -3.08
C LYS A 24 -13.76 -11.27 -4.51
N LEU A 25 -12.92 -12.25 -4.77
CA LEU A 25 -12.79 -12.89 -6.07
C LEU A 25 -13.36 -14.31 -6.01
N ASP A 26 -13.83 -14.78 -7.16
CA ASP A 26 -14.07 -16.21 -7.36
C ASP A 26 -12.73 -16.92 -7.57
N TRP A 27 -12.16 -17.38 -6.46
CA TRP A 27 -10.88 -18.08 -6.44
C TRP A 27 -10.91 -19.45 -7.16
N SER A 28 -12.09 -19.96 -7.55
CA SER A 28 -12.17 -21.19 -8.38
C SER A 28 -11.49 -21.03 -9.74
N SER A 29 -11.33 -19.79 -10.22
CA SER A 29 -10.73 -19.44 -11.50
C SER A 29 -9.25 -19.02 -11.40
N HIS A 30 -8.70 -18.87 -10.18
CA HIS A 30 -7.33 -18.35 -10.00
C HIS A 30 -6.66 -18.85 -8.72
N ASP A 31 -5.52 -19.53 -8.85
CA ASP A 31 -4.67 -19.93 -7.73
C ASP A 31 -3.79 -18.74 -7.30
N PRO A 32 -4.00 -18.12 -6.12
CA PRO A 32 -3.13 -17.04 -5.63
C PRO A 32 -1.67 -17.49 -5.45
N LEU A 33 -1.43 -18.79 -5.33
CA LEU A 33 -0.11 -19.39 -5.19
C LEU A 33 0.57 -19.68 -6.53
N SER A 34 -0.03 -19.31 -7.67
CA SER A 34 0.55 -19.55 -9.00
C SER A 34 1.93 -18.89 -9.19
N GLY A 35 2.27 -17.90 -8.36
CA GLY A 35 3.60 -17.27 -8.33
C GLY A 35 4.68 -18.05 -7.57
N LEU A 36 4.31 -19.11 -6.84
CA LEU A 36 5.25 -20.00 -6.15
C LEU A 36 5.72 -21.08 -7.13
N ALA A 37 7.04 -21.20 -7.31
CA ALA A 37 7.62 -21.97 -8.42
C ALA A 37 7.72 -23.47 -8.13
N THR A 38 7.76 -23.87 -6.86
CA THR A 38 7.99 -25.24 -6.42
C THR A 38 6.98 -25.66 -5.35
N ASP A 39 6.83 -26.97 -5.14
CA ASP A 39 6.04 -27.49 -4.01
C ASP A 39 6.67 -27.12 -2.66
N GLU A 40 8.00 -27.04 -2.61
CA GLU A 40 8.75 -26.55 -1.45
C GLU A 40 8.36 -25.10 -1.11
N ASP A 41 8.29 -24.21 -2.11
CA ASP A 41 7.84 -22.83 -1.93
C ASP A 41 6.41 -22.76 -1.37
N ARG A 42 5.53 -23.67 -1.82
CA ARG A 42 4.14 -23.79 -1.32
C ARG A 42 4.10 -24.28 0.12
N GLU A 43 4.96 -25.22 0.51
CA GLU A 43 5.09 -25.67 1.90
C GLU A 43 5.60 -24.56 2.82
N VAL A 44 6.62 -23.80 2.38
CA VAL A 44 7.13 -22.64 3.14
C VAL A 44 6.02 -21.61 3.34
N PHE A 45 5.23 -21.33 2.29
CA PHE A 45 4.08 -20.42 2.43
C PHE A 45 3.04 -20.94 3.42
N ARG A 46 2.69 -22.23 3.37
CA ARG A 46 1.73 -22.83 4.33
C ARG A 46 2.23 -22.72 5.77
N ALA A 47 3.51 -23.00 6.01
CA ALA A 47 4.11 -22.86 7.34
C ALA A 47 4.08 -21.40 7.82
N PHE A 48 4.50 -20.46 6.98
CA PHE A 48 4.42 -19.02 7.26
C PHE A 48 2.99 -18.56 7.58
N LYS A 49 2.00 -18.99 6.79
CA LYS A 49 0.58 -18.68 7.02
C LYS A 49 0.09 -19.28 8.34
N ALA A 50 0.46 -20.51 8.65
CA ALA A 50 0.09 -21.16 9.91
C ALA A 50 0.67 -20.41 11.13
N GLU A 51 1.93 -19.99 11.07
CA GLU A 51 2.56 -19.17 12.11
C GLU A 51 1.82 -17.83 12.28
N TYR A 52 1.49 -17.16 11.18
CA TYR A 52 0.71 -15.91 11.22
C TYR A 52 -0.67 -16.09 11.88
N LEU A 53 -1.39 -17.14 11.49
CA LEU A 53 -2.72 -17.45 12.04
C LEU A 53 -2.64 -17.77 13.54
N ALA A 54 -1.59 -18.47 14.00
CA ALA A 54 -1.39 -18.76 15.41
C ALA A 54 -1.27 -17.48 16.28
N LEU A 55 -0.78 -16.37 15.72
CA LEU A 55 -0.74 -15.07 16.43
C LEU A 55 -2.12 -14.48 16.71
N GLY A 56 -3.15 -14.86 15.95
CA GLY A 56 -4.51 -14.35 16.07
C GLY A 56 -5.36 -15.00 17.18
N GLY A 57 -4.90 -16.12 17.74
CA GLY A 57 -5.69 -16.90 18.70
C GLY A 57 -7.08 -17.23 18.14
N ASN A 58 -8.13 -16.92 18.89
CA ASN A 58 -9.51 -17.20 18.49
C ASN A 58 -9.96 -16.39 17.25
N ALA A 59 -9.37 -15.22 16.99
CA ALA A 59 -9.71 -14.40 15.83
C ALA A 59 -9.13 -14.95 14.52
N ALA A 60 -8.24 -15.94 14.59
CA ALA A 60 -7.64 -16.61 13.42
C ALA A 60 -8.66 -17.33 12.52
N ALA A 61 -9.83 -17.69 13.08
CA ALA A 61 -10.91 -18.32 12.34
C ALA A 61 -11.79 -17.32 11.58
N GLU A 62 -11.58 -16.01 11.76
CA GLU A 62 -12.33 -14.99 11.03
C GLU A 62 -11.88 -14.93 9.56
N GLU A 63 -12.86 -14.81 8.67
CA GLU A 63 -12.59 -14.56 7.26
C GLU A 63 -12.01 -13.15 7.06
N PRO A 64 -11.06 -12.96 6.12
CA PRO A 64 -10.53 -11.63 5.79
C PRO A 64 -11.65 -10.63 5.43
N ALA A 65 -11.91 -9.66 6.31
CA ALA A 65 -13.03 -8.72 6.19
C ALA A 65 -12.64 -7.37 5.56
N HIS A 66 -13.20 -7.00 4.40
CA HIS A 66 -12.76 -5.88 3.54
C HIS A 66 -12.68 -4.49 4.22
N VAL A 67 -13.33 -4.34 5.37
CA VAL A 67 -13.38 -3.13 6.17
C VAL A 67 -13.27 -3.56 7.63
N VAL A 68 -12.26 -3.06 8.34
CA VAL A 68 -12.12 -3.26 9.79
C VAL A 68 -11.91 -1.91 10.43
N ALA A 69 -12.67 -1.61 11.48
CA ALA A 69 -12.51 -0.38 12.25
C ALA A 69 -11.23 -0.49 13.10
N SER A 70 -10.43 0.58 13.19
CA SER A 70 -9.22 0.58 14.02
C SER A 70 -9.52 0.22 15.47
N ASP A 71 -10.68 0.67 15.97
CA ASP A 71 -11.08 0.52 17.36
C ASP A 71 -11.55 -0.91 17.70
N SER A 72 -11.74 -1.78 16.68
CA SER A 72 -12.04 -3.21 16.88
C SER A 72 -10.79 -4.10 16.85
N LEU A 73 -9.60 -3.54 16.61
CA LEU A 73 -8.38 -4.33 16.49
C LEU A 73 -7.69 -4.53 17.84
N PRO A 74 -7.01 -5.67 18.04
CA PRO A 74 -6.15 -5.87 19.20
C PRO A 74 -4.96 -4.89 19.19
N PRO A 75 -4.25 -4.68 20.31
CA PRO A 75 -3.07 -3.81 20.37
C PRO A 75 -1.95 -4.18 19.38
N SER A 76 -1.90 -5.43 18.93
CA SER A 76 -0.98 -5.90 17.89
C SER A 76 -1.36 -5.43 16.47
N GLY A 77 -2.56 -4.88 16.29
CA GLY A 77 -3.12 -4.57 14.97
C GLY A 77 -3.49 -5.80 14.15
N TRP A 78 -3.38 -7.01 14.72
CA TRP A 78 -3.63 -8.28 14.07
C TRP A 78 -5.04 -8.34 13.47
N ARG A 79 -5.14 -8.91 12.27
CA ARG A 79 -6.39 -9.06 11.51
C ARG A 79 -6.29 -10.23 10.53
N PRO A 80 -7.39 -10.88 10.12
CA PRO A 80 -7.31 -11.90 9.08
C PRO A 80 -6.84 -11.30 7.73
N LEU A 81 -5.87 -11.95 7.09
CA LEU A 81 -5.25 -11.52 5.82
C LEU A 81 -5.47 -12.57 4.73
N ASP A 82 -5.57 -12.12 3.47
CA ASP A 82 -5.62 -13.02 2.32
C ASP A 82 -4.25 -13.51 1.88
N ASP A 83 -4.24 -14.57 1.07
CA ASP A 83 -3.01 -15.18 0.58
C ASP A 83 -2.19 -14.21 -0.27
N THR A 84 -2.85 -13.33 -1.04
CA THR A 84 -2.16 -12.31 -1.85
C THR A 84 -1.35 -11.36 -0.97
N THR A 85 -1.92 -10.93 0.16
CA THR A 85 -1.25 -10.04 1.12
C THR A 85 -0.11 -10.77 1.82
N LEU A 86 -0.34 -11.98 2.32
CA LEU A 86 0.69 -12.80 2.96
C LEU A 86 1.87 -13.05 2.01
N LEU A 87 1.60 -13.36 0.75
CA LEU A 87 2.63 -13.56 -0.27
C LEU A 87 3.48 -12.32 -0.50
N ARG A 88 2.94 -11.09 -0.44
CA ARG A 88 3.76 -9.87 -0.59
C ARG A 88 4.87 -9.80 0.47
N PHE A 89 4.55 -10.13 1.72
CA PHE A 89 5.53 -10.14 2.81
C PHE A 89 6.52 -11.30 2.66
N LEU A 90 6.05 -12.47 2.20
CA LEU A 90 6.95 -13.59 1.94
C LEU A 90 7.94 -13.29 0.80
N PHE A 91 7.47 -12.72 -0.31
CA PHE A 91 8.31 -12.32 -1.45
C PHE A 91 9.31 -11.22 -1.11
N ALA A 92 8.93 -10.25 -0.27
CA ALA A 92 9.81 -9.15 0.12
C ALA A 92 11.09 -9.60 0.84
N ASP A 93 11.04 -10.74 1.53
CA ASP A 93 12.19 -11.29 2.24
C ASP A 93 12.72 -12.56 1.54
N ARG A 94 12.67 -12.59 0.20
CA ARG A 94 13.36 -13.59 -0.60
C ARG A 94 14.84 -13.22 -0.78
N ARG A 95 15.75 -14.13 -0.44
CA ARG A 95 17.20 -13.94 -0.57
C ARG A 95 17.83 -15.16 -1.22
N ASP A 96 18.64 -14.94 -2.25
CA ASP A 96 19.35 -16.00 -2.98
C ASP A 96 18.40 -17.13 -3.44
N GLY A 97 17.21 -16.74 -3.92
CA GLY A 97 16.16 -17.66 -4.37
C GLY A 97 15.29 -18.27 -3.26
N LYS A 98 15.65 -18.12 -1.99
CA LYS A 98 14.96 -18.76 -0.85
C LYS A 98 14.14 -17.77 -0.01
N PHE A 99 12.98 -18.21 0.43
CA PHE A 99 12.13 -17.43 1.35
C PHE A 99 12.68 -17.43 2.78
N GLN A 100 12.46 -16.33 3.49
CA GLN A 100 12.89 -16.14 4.88
C GLN A 100 11.67 -15.93 5.79
N PRO A 101 10.87 -16.98 6.07
CA PRO A 101 9.55 -16.85 6.68
C PRO A 101 9.57 -16.14 8.04
N THR A 102 10.57 -16.38 8.89
CA THR A 102 10.73 -15.68 10.17
C THR A 102 10.91 -14.17 9.98
N LYS A 103 11.65 -13.74 8.96
CA LYS A 103 11.82 -12.31 8.64
C LYS A 103 10.55 -11.71 8.07
N SER A 104 9.87 -12.45 7.19
CA SER A 104 8.56 -12.05 6.64
C SER A 104 7.52 -11.84 7.73
N LEU A 105 7.50 -12.71 8.76
CA LEU A 105 6.58 -12.59 9.89
C LEU A 105 6.90 -11.37 10.77
N ASP A 106 8.19 -11.13 11.05
CA ASP A 106 8.65 -9.92 11.75
C ASP A 106 8.28 -8.64 10.98
N ARG A 107 8.50 -8.61 9.66
CA ARG A 107 8.09 -7.48 8.80
C ARG A 107 6.57 -7.27 8.85
N LEU A 108 5.79 -8.34 8.74
CA LEU A 108 4.33 -8.29 8.74
C LEU A 108 3.79 -7.76 10.08
N THR A 109 4.28 -8.27 11.19
CA THR A 109 3.85 -7.83 12.53
C THR A 109 4.25 -6.39 12.80
N LYS A 110 5.44 -5.95 12.36
CA LYS A 110 5.84 -4.53 12.42
C LYS A 110 4.94 -3.64 11.57
N ALA A 111 4.57 -4.07 10.37
CA ALA A 111 3.61 -3.34 9.55
C ALA A 111 2.26 -3.20 10.26
N LEU A 112 1.68 -4.27 10.78
CA LEU A 112 0.42 -4.23 11.53
C LEU A 112 0.46 -3.26 12.72
N ALA A 113 1.53 -3.29 13.52
CA ALA A 113 1.73 -2.38 14.64
C ALA A 113 1.92 -0.93 14.19
N TRP A 114 2.72 -0.70 13.14
CA TRP A 114 2.95 0.64 12.57
C TRP A 114 1.64 1.27 12.08
N ARG A 115 0.83 0.50 11.35
CA ARG A 115 -0.47 0.91 10.84
C ARG A 115 -1.42 1.38 11.95
N LEU A 116 -1.49 0.60 13.03
CA LEU A 116 -2.30 0.95 14.19
C LEU A 116 -1.80 2.24 14.85
N ARG A 117 -0.48 2.33 15.06
CA ARG A 117 0.19 3.49 15.67
C ARG A 117 -0.12 4.80 14.95
N ILE A 118 -0.06 4.80 13.61
CA ILE A 118 -0.31 6.01 12.82
C ILE A 118 -1.80 6.20 12.48
N ARG A 119 -2.70 5.36 12.99
CA ARG A 119 -4.15 5.39 12.70
C ARG A 119 -4.45 5.36 11.19
N LEU A 120 -3.66 4.59 10.42
CA LEU A 120 -3.75 4.61 8.96
C LEU A 120 -5.13 4.16 8.44
N ASP A 121 -5.75 3.23 9.15
CA ASP A 121 -7.09 2.73 8.84
C ASP A 121 -8.16 3.85 8.92
N ASP A 122 -7.95 4.85 9.78
CA ASP A 122 -8.84 6.02 9.87
C ASP A 122 -8.57 7.04 8.78
N MET A 123 -7.30 7.22 8.40
CA MET A 123 -6.91 8.14 7.32
C MET A 123 -7.53 7.71 5.98
N HIS A 124 -7.79 6.42 5.81
CA HIS A 124 -8.53 5.91 4.66
C HIS A 124 -10.00 6.36 4.66
N MET A 125 -10.65 6.33 5.82
CA MET A 125 -12.03 6.79 6.00
C MET A 125 -12.16 8.31 5.89
N LYS A 126 -11.11 9.05 6.29
CA LYS A 126 -11.04 10.51 6.28
C LYS A 126 -9.64 10.97 5.89
N GLU A 127 -9.56 11.59 4.72
CA GLU A 127 -8.35 12.21 4.19
C GLU A 127 -7.64 13.10 5.25
N PRO A 128 -6.30 12.99 5.39
CA PRO A 128 -5.54 13.83 6.30
C PRO A 128 -5.73 15.33 6.02
N GLU A 129 -5.75 16.14 7.07
CA GLU A 129 -5.78 17.61 6.93
C GLU A 129 -4.56 18.09 6.15
N GLY A 130 -4.76 19.00 5.17
CA GLY A 130 -3.70 19.51 4.30
C GLY A 130 -3.43 18.66 3.05
N ASN A 131 -4.10 17.52 2.87
CA ASN A 131 -3.81 16.62 1.75
C ASN A 131 -4.10 17.23 0.37
N SER A 132 -5.11 18.11 0.23
CA SER A 132 -5.35 18.85 -1.02
C SER A 132 -4.14 19.72 -1.46
N GLN A 133 -3.38 20.26 -0.51
CA GLN A 133 -2.14 20.98 -0.81
C GLN A 133 -1.01 19.99 -1.10
N TYR A 134 -0.88 18.90 -0.33
CA TYR A 134 0.06 17.82 -0.63
C TYR A 134 -0.08 17.30 -2.08
N GLN A 135 -1.30 17.03 -2.54
CA GLN A 135 -1.57 16.55 -3.90
C GLN A 135 -1.18 17.55 -4.98
N ARG A 136 -1.16 18.86 -4.67
CA ARG A 136 -0.66 19.90 -5.58
C ARG A 136 0.86 19.94 -5.63
N LEU A 137 1.53 19.64 -4.52
CA LEU A 137 2.99 19.57 -4.43
C LEU A 137 3.53 18.29 -5.11
N ARG A 138 2.84 17.16 -4.89
CA ARG A 138 3.22 15.84 -5.40
C ARG A 138 2.10 15.29 -6.28
N VAL A 139 2.13 15.71 -7.55
CA VAL A 139 1.10 15.37 -8.54
C VAL A 139 1.26 13.94 -9.03
N ARG A 140 0.33 13.05 -8.64
CA ARG A 140 0.37 11.60 -8.90
C ARG A 140 -0.89 11.03 -9.57
N PRO A 141 -1.24 11.45 -10.80
CA PRO A 141 -2.47 11.01 -11.44
C PRO A 141 -2.43 9.53 -11.84
N TRP A 142 -3.61 8.90 -11.79
CA TRP A 142 -3.86 7.58 -12.36
C TRP A 142 -4.29 7.72 -13.82
N PHE A 143 -3.74 6.90 -14.71
CA PHE A 143 -4.04 6.96 -16.14
C PHE A 143 -4.21 5.58 -16.75
N GLY A 144 -5.44 5.08 -16.71
CA GLY A 144 -5.80 3.81 -17.31
C GLY A 144 -5.13 2.60 -16.67
N HIS A 145 -5.01 1.53 -17.45
CA HIS A 145 -4.42 0.26 -17.05
C HIS A 145 -3.56 -0.25 -18.20
N ASP A 146 -2.53 -1.03 -17.89
CA ASP A 146 -1.74 -1.70 -18.91
C ASP A 146 -2.41 -2.96 -19.47
N HIS A 147 -1.69 -3.69 -20.32
CA HIS A 147 -2.17 -4.90 -20.98
C HIS A 147 -2.46 -6.07 -20.00
N GLU A 148 -1.86 -6.05 -18.80
CA GLU A 148 -2.15 -7.02 -17.74
C GLU A 148 -3.29 -6.56 -16.81
N GLY A 149 -3.87 -5.39 -17.08
CA GLY A 149 -4.93 -4.80 -16.26
C GLY A 149 -4.41 -4.11 -15.00
N ARG A 150 -3.09 -3.91 -14.85
CA ARG A 150 -2.50 -3.21 -13.70
C ARG A 150 -2.76 -1.71 -13.82
N PRO A 151 -3.18 -1.01 -12.75
CA PRO A 151 -3.37 0.43 -12.80
C PRO A 151 -2.03 1.14 -13.01
N VAL A 152 -2.03 2.20 -13.81
CA VAL A 152 -0.81 2.96 -14.14
C VAL A 152 -0.87 4.32 -13.45
N GLN A 153 0.14 4.61 -12.63
CA GLN A 153 0.30 5.90 -11.96
C GLN A 153 1.44 6.69 -12.61
N PHE A 154 1.21 7.97 -12.86
CA PHE A 154 2.25 8.90 -13.29
C PHE A 154 2.66 9.81 -12.13
N GLU A 155 3.92 10.19 -12.06
CA GLU A 155 4.41 11.20 -11.13
C GLU A 155 5.46 12.10 -11.79
N ARG A 156 5.35 13.41 -11.56
CA ARG A 156 6.36 14.40 -11.96
C ARG A 156 7.46 14.54 -10.89
N VAL A 157 8.21 13.47 -10.68
CA VAL A 157 9.23 13.39 -9.62
C VAL A 157 10.30 14.46 -9.81
N GLY A 158 10.78 14.69 -11.03
CA GLY A 158 11.81 15.70 -11.29
C GLY A 158 11.37 17.11 -10.88
N LYS A 159 10.11 17.48 -11.15
CA LYS A 159 9.52 18.75 -10.71
C LYS A 159 9.41 18.84 -9.19
N PHE A 160 8.96 17.77 -8.52
CA PHE A 160 8.90 17.73 -7.06
C PHE A 160 10.28 17.94 -6.44
N MET A 161 11.28 17.18 -6.94
CA MET A 161 12.64 17.20 -6.42
C MET A 161 13.33 18.56 -6.63
N ALA A 162 13.08 19.21 -7.77
CA ALA A 162 13.67 20.48 -8.14
C ALA A 162 12.94 21.71 -7.55
N GLY A 163 11.65 21.56 -7.18
CA GLY A 163 10.75 22.67 -6.85
C GLY A 163 10.88 23.22 -5.42
N GLY A 164 11.72 22.63 -4.58
CA GLY A 164 11.82 22.99 -3.17
C GLY A 164 10.66 22.52 -2.31
N GLU A 165 9.81 21.66 -2.86
CA GLU A 165 8.58 21.24 -2.20
C GLU A 165 8.83 20.33 -0.99
N ALA A 166 9.97 19.64 -0.95
CA ALA A 166 10.37 18.78 0.16
C ALA A 166 10.35 19.48 1.53
N LYS A 167 10.55 20.81 1.57
CA LYS A 167 10.62 21.61 2.80
C LYS A 167 9.26 22.14 3.28
N ARG A 168 8.17 21.88 2.56
CA ARG A 168 6.85 22.48 2.84
C ARG A 168 6.17 21.90 4.07
N TYR A 169 6.54 20.69 4.45
CA TYR A 169 5.99 19.97 5.60
C TYR A 169 7.10 19.38 6.45
N SER A 170 6.79 19.12 7.71
CA SER A 170 7.61 18.29 8.57
C SER A 170 7.70 16.85 8.04
N LEU A 171 8.70 16.10 8.49
CA LEU A 171 8.82 14.70 8.11
C LEU A 171 7.59 13.88 8.56
N GLU A 172 7.03 14.18 9.74
CA GLU A 172 5.85 13.49 10.25
C GLU A 172 4.63 13.68 9.35
N GLU A 173 4.39 14.92 8.89
CA GLU A 173 3.33 15.23 7.93
C GLU A 173 3.55 14.52 6.60
N TRP A 174 4.78 14.54 6.07
CA TRP A 174 5.12 13.80 4.85
C TRP A 174 4.87 12.29 4.98
N VAL A 175 5.22 11.70 6.12
CA VAL A 175 4.94 10.29 6.41
C VAL A 175 3.44 10.02 6.40
N ARG A 176 2.63 10.87 7.06
CA ARG A 176 1.16 10.71 7.08
C ARG A 176 0.55 10.84 5.69
N PHE A 177 0.91 11.86 4.91
CA PHE A 177 0.40 12.04 3.56
C PHE A 177 0.84 10.90 2.63
N TYR A 178 2.09 10.47 2.72
CA TYR A 178 2.59 9.40 1.87
C TYR A 178 1.99 8.04 2.22
N ALA A 179 1.78 7.76 3.52
CA ALA A 179 1.07 6.56 3.96
C ALA A 179 -0.36 6.52 3.41
N TRP A 180 -1.08 7.65 3.45
CA TRP A 180 -2.42 7.77 2.85
C TRP A 180 -2.40 7.56 1.32
N ASP A 181 -1.38 8.05 0.63
CA ASP A 181 -1.26 7.84 -0.81
C ASP A 181 -0.98 6.36 -1.16
N GLN A 182 -0.18 5.65 -0.36
CA GLN A 182 0.03 4.21 -0.53
C GLN A 182 -1.26 3.38 -0.31
N GLU A 183 -2.14 3.79 0.59
CA GLU A 183 -3.50 3.21 0.67
C GLU A 183 -4.29 3.41 -0.62
N SER A 184 -4.18 4.60 -1.22
CA SER A 184 -4.86 4.93 -2.47
C SER A 184 -4.35 4.07 -3.64
N VAL A 185 -3.04 3.76 -3.69
CA VAL A 185 -2.45 2.80 -4.63
C VAL A 185 -3.14 1.43 -4.52
N LEU A 186 -3.28 0.94 -3.30
CA LEU A 186 -3.88 -0.38 -3.05
C LEU A 186 -5.37 -0.42 -3.39
N ASN A 187 -6.09 0.68 -3.16
CA ASN A 187 -7.47 0.82 -3.63
C ASN A 187 -7.59 0.67 -5.15
N GLN A 188 -6.68 1.26 -5.91
CA GLN A 188 -6.67 1.14 -7.37
C GLN A 188 -6.35 -0.28 -7.82
N MET A 189 -5.39 -0.94 -7.18
CA MET A 189 -5.08 -2.35 -7.44
C MET A 189 -6.27 -3.26 -7.17
N ARG A 190 -7.08 -2.97 -6.14
CA ARG A 190 -8.32 -3.70 -5.89
C ARG A 190 -9.40 -3.44 -6.92
N ALA A 191 -9.64 -2.18 -7.25
CA ALA A 191 -10.61 -1.83 -8.29
C ALA A 191 -10.26 -2.53 -9.61
N ALA A 192 -8.96 -2.58 -9.93
CA ALA A 192 -8.46 -3.35 -11.06
C ALA A 192 -8.73 -4.85 -10.90
N SER A 193 -8.42 -5.44 -9.74
CA SER A 193 -8.69 -6.85 -9.46
C SER A 193 -10.16 -7.23 -9.62
N SER A 194 -11.06 -6.45 -9.01
CA SER A 194 -12.51 -6.66 -9.13
C SER A 194 -13.00 -6.54 -10.57
N ARG A 195 -12.43 -5.63 -11.35
CA ARG A 195 -12.78 -5.43 -12.75
C ARG A 195 -12.35 -6.60 -13.64
N ILE A 196 -11.19 -7.20 -13.38
CA ILE A 196 -10.62 -8.26 -14.24
C ILE A 196 -10.88 -9.68 -13.72
N GLY A 197 -11.48 -9.83 -12.53
CA GLY A 197 -11.82 -11.13 -11.95
C GLY A 197 -10.63 -11.94 -11.43
N ARG A 198 -9.46 -11.32 -11.25
CA ARG A 198 -8.26 -11.97 -10.67
C ARG A 198 -7.42 -10.97 -9.88
N PRO A 199 -6.52 -11.41 -9.00
CA PRO A 199 -5.64 -10.52 -8.25
C PRO A 199 -4.73 -9.69 -9.16
N VAL A 200 -4.65 -8.40 -8.84
CA VAL A 200 -3.67 -7.45 -9.35
C VAL A 200 -2.76 -7.10 -8.17
N PRO A 201 -1.63 -7.82 -8.01
CA PRO A 201 -0.78 -7.68 -6.82
C PRO A 201 0.13 -6.46 -6.89
N ARG A 202 0.29 -5.84 -8.08
CA ARG A 202 1.22 -4.74 -8.34
C ARG A 202 0.63 -3.69 -9.28
N TYR A 203 1.07 -2.43 -9.16
CA TYR A 203 0.78 -1.34 -10.10
C TYR A 203 2.01 -0.97 -10.95
N VAL A 204 1.80 -0.16 -11.99
CA VAL A 204 2.88 0.39 -12.82
C VAL A 204 3.14 1.83 -12.43
N PHE A 205 4.40 2.17 -12.15
CA PHE A 205 4.82 3.51 -11.77
C PHE A 205 5.62 4.18 -12.90
N CYS A 206 5.10 5.28 -13.42
CA CYS A 206 5.70 6.08 -14.47
C CYS A 206 6.24 7.39 -13.88
N CYS A 207 7.56 7.55 -13.88
CA CYS A 207 8.30 8.66 -13.30
C CYS A 207 8.83 9.59 -14.39
N ASP A 208 8.31 10.82 -14.44
CA ASP A 208 8.89 11.91 -15.21
C ASP A 208 10.00 12.56 -14.36
N ALA A 209 11.24 12.24 -14.70
CA ALA A 209 12.45 12.76 -14.06
C ALA A 209 12.91 14.11 -14.66
N GLY A 210 12.13 14.70 -15.56
CA GLY A 210 12.43 15.99 -16.17
C GLY A 210 12.39 17.16 -15.17
N GLY A 211 13.22 18.16 -15.41
CA GLY A 211 13.24 19.42 -14.64
C GLY A 211 14.34 19.51 -13.57
N VAL A 212 15.17 18.47 -13.41
CA VAL A 212 16.37 18.51 -12.56
C VAL A 212 17.58 18.98 -13.37
N GLY A 213 18.03 20.21 -13.13
CA GLY A 213 19.26 20.77 -13.70
C GLY A 213 20.35 21.00 -12.66
N PHE A 214 21.55 21.38 -13.11
CA PHE A 214 22.69 21.68 -12.22
C PHE A 214 22.36 22.75 -11.16
N SER A 215 21.57 23.76 -11.51
CA SER A 215 21.13 24.80 -10.57
C SER A 215 20.30 24.29 -9.39
N GLN A 216 19.65 23.13 -9.53
CA GLN A 216 18.81 22.53 -8.50
C GLN A 216 19.52 21.41 -7.74
N TYR A 217 20.78 21.08 -8.08
CA TYR A 217 21.54 20.00 -7.45
C TYR A 217 21.52 20.06 -5.92
N ARG A 218 21.75 21.25 -5.34
CA ARG A 218 21.76 21.41 -3.87
C ARG A 218 20.39 21.13 -3.26
N GLU A 219 19.31 21.61 -3.88
CA GLU A 219 17.95 21.36 -3.41
C GLU A 219 17.64 19.86 -3.43
N VAL A 220 17.99 19.21 -4.54
CA VAL A 220 17.80 17.77 -4.72
C VAL A 220 18.60 16.97 -3.68
N ALA A 221 19.90 17.22 -3.57
CA ALA A 221 20.80 16.43 -2.74
C ALA A 221 20.56 16.62 -1.24
N PHE A 222 20.25 17.84 -0.79
CA PHE A 222 20.15 18.14 0.65
C PHE A 222 18.72 18.10 1.20
N ASN A 223 17.68 18.18 0.37
CA ASN A 223 16.29 18.16 0.84
C ASN A 223 15.50 16.99 0.26
N SER A 224 15.43 16.89 -1.07
CA SER A 224 14.53 15.92 -1.74
C SER A 224 14.99 14.47 -1.58
N VAL A 225 16.27 14.18 -1.81
CA VAL A 225 16.82 12.82 -1.64
C VAL A 225 16.72 12.34 -0.19
N PRO A 226 17.09 13.13 0.83
CA PRO A 226 16.87 12.74 2.23
C PRO A 226 15.40 12.49 2.56
N LEU A 227 14.48 13.34 2.09
CA LEU A 227 13.05 13.13 2.31
C LEU A 227 12.57 11.80 1.69
N ILE A 228 12.86 11.57 0.41
CA ILE A 228 12.47 10.32 -0.29
C ILE A 228 13.07 9.09 0.42
N THR A 229 14.32 9.18 0.84
CA THR A 229 14.99 8.09 1.59
C THR A 229 14.28 7.80 2.92
N ASN A 230 13.89 8.84 3.66
CA ASN A 230 13.13 8.67 4.89
C ASN A 230 11.73 8.10 4.60
N LEU A 231 11.06 8.54 3.54
CA LEU A 231 9.75 8.02 3.16
C LEU A 231 9.81 6.52 2.76
N ALA A 232 10.84 6.10 2.03
CA ALA A 232 11.05 4.70 1.72
C ALA A 232 11.24 3.86 2.99
N LYS A 233 12.00 4.37 3.95
CA LYS A 233 12.24 3.69 5.23
C LYS A 233 11.01 3.64 6.14
N GLU A 234 10.34 4.77 6.33
CA GLU A 234 9.26 4.95 7.31
C GLU A 234 7.89 4.50 6.79
N VAL A 235 7.70 4.47 5.47
CA VAL A 235 6.42 4.13 4.82
C VAL A 235 6.55 2.89 3.95
N GLU A 236 7.34 2.92 2.88
CA GLU A 236 7.35 1.84 1.86
C GLU A 236 7.75 0.47 2.43
N SER A 237 8.56 0.44 3.49
CA SER A 237 8.91 -0.78 4.20
C SER A 237 7.71 -1.57 4.73
N HIS A 238 6.56 -0.92 4.93
CA HIS A 238 5.28 -1.48 5.36
C HIS A 238 4.34 -1.85 4.20
N PHE A 239 4.70 -1.51 2.95
CA PHE A 239 3.96 -1.82 1.73
C PHE A 239 4.82 -2.63 0.74
N PRO A 240 5.27 -3.83 1.14
CA PRO A 240 6.15 -4.64 0.29
C PRO A 240 5.48 -5.04 -1.02
N GLU A 241 6.28 -5.15 -2.08
CA GLU A 241 5.90 -5.84 -3.32
C GLU A 241 4.65 -5.28 -4.03
N ILE A 242 4.37 -3.98 -3.91
CA ILE A 242 3.22 -3.33 -4.58
C ILE A 242 3.58 -2.66 -5.91
N VAL A 243 4.85 -2.34 -6.16
CA VAL A 243 5.30 -1.76 -7.44
C VAL A 243 5.78 -2.89 -8.34
N GLY A 244 5.27 -2.97 -9.57
CA GLY A 244 5.66 -3.99 -10.55
C GLY A 244 6.72 -3.49 -11.51
N THR A 245 6.35 -2.52 -12.34
CA THR A 245 7.25 -1.92 -13.32
C THR A 245 7.45 -0.45 -12.99
N ILE A 246 8.70 -0.01 -12.96
CA ILE A 246 9.09 1.39 -12.84
C ILE A 246 9.59 1.84 -14.21
N ILE A 247 8.93 2.84 -14.79
CA ILE A 247 9.32 3.46 -16.06
C ILE A 247 9.82 4.87 -15.75
N ILE A 248 11.09 5.14 -15.97
CA ILE A 248 11.68 6.47 -15.80
C ILE A 248 11.92 7.07 -17.18
N PHE A 249 11.45 8.30 -17.39
CA PHE A 249 11.62 9.03 -18.65
C PHE A 249 11.99 10.49 -18.39
N ASN A 250 12.54 11.17 -19.41
CA ASN A 250 13.09 12.53 -19.32
C ASN A 250 14.18 12.71 -18.25
N ALA A 251 14.90 11.64 -17.88
CA ALA A 251 16.00 11.75 -16.92
C ALA A 251 17.12 12.63 -17.50
N GLY A 252 17.46 13.71 -16.79
CA GLY A 252 18.62 14.54 -17.12
C GLY A 252 19.92 13.89 -16.66
N VAL A 253 21.06 14.45 -17.08
CA VAL A 253 22.42 13.97 -16.74
C VAL A 253 22.67 13.86 -15.22
N VAL A 254 21.94 14.63 -14.41
CA VAL A 254 22.06 14.62 -12.94
C VAL A 254 21.28 13.46 -12.29
N VAL A 255 20.33 12.85 -13.01
CA VAL A 255 19.42 11.80 -12.52
C VAL A 255 19.72 10.43 -13.14
N ALA A 256 20.40 10.39 -14.29
CA ALA A 256 20.87 9.19 -14.96
C ALA A 256 22.11 8.61 -14.29
#